data_AF-A0A2T1LR58-F1
#
_entry.id   AF-A0A2T1LR58-F1
#
_cell.length_a   1.000
_cell.length_b   1.000
_cell.length_c   1.000
_cell.angle_alpha   90.00
_cell.angle_beta   90.00
_cell.angle_gamma   90.00
#
_symmetry.space_group_name_H-M   'P 1'
#
loop_
_entity.id
_entity.type
_entity.pdbx_description
1 polymer ?
#
loop_
_entity_poly.entity_id
_entity_poly.type
_entity_poly.pdbx_seq_one_letter_code
_entity_poly.pdbx_strand_id
1 'polypeptide(L)'
;MTLQIITTSGAKAVADGVLISQSDLAPYGLKPSDITDDSIGMFRLLRAVFKALGGADYSGVLGISRGSLGQTSPAFSVINVSCSFTFSFVVEATSKMGSLIPIPTTGINAGLGGLDLASIFPSISKVNANSNVSSAGLLIPTIDLQPMGCIPHASLNLASGHDNRQWFEAFLFYLASVIPVRDKQTASALVLKNTGSSAGENLPANAIAQVNPTTGLDSTKNYFSFNRNLSFTFQSVIAPDDTVDVRVVTT
;
A
#
# COMPACT_ATOMS: atom_id res chain seq x y z
N MET A 1 -12.40 -10.84 -5.76
CA MET A 1 -11.31 -9.87 -6.03
C MET A 1 -11.79 -9.00 -7.18
N THR A 2 -11.86 -7.68 -6.99
CA THR A 2 -12.37 -6.77 -8.03
C THR A 2 -11.32 -5.82 -8.59
N LEU A 3 -10.02 -6.02 -8.29
CA LEU A 3 -8.95 -5.30 -8.98
C LEU A 3 -9.18 -5.39 -10.49
N GLN A 4 -9.24 -4.24 -11.15
CA GLN A 4 -9.54 -4.17 -12.57
C GLN A 4 -8.32 -3.65 -13.30
N ILE A 5 -7.89 -4.40 -14.31
CA ILE A 5 -6.90 -3.94 -15.26
C ILE A 5 -7.63 -3.07 -16.28
N ILE A 6 -7.18 -1.83 -16.39
CA ILE A 6 -7.64 -0.91 -17.42
C ILE A 6 -6.65 -1.00 -18.56
N THR A 7 -7.03 -1.66 -19.66
CA THR A 7 -6.14 -1.90 -20.80
C THR A 7 -6.03 -0.70 -21.75
N THR A 8 -7.04 0.17 -21.76
CA THR A 8 -7.11 1.31 -22.67
C THR A 8 -7.81 2.51 -22.04
N SER A 9 -7.47 3.71 -22.51
CA SER A 9 -8.23 4.93 -22.19
C SER A 9 -9.66 4.81 -22.72
N GLY A 10 -10.63 5.33 -21.97
CA GLY A 10 -12.05 5.26 -22.30
C GLY A 10 -12.77 4.01 -21.81
N ALA A 11 -12.05 3.00 -21.28
CA ALA A 11 -12.67 1.85 -20.63
C ALA A 11 -13.51 2.29 -19.40
N LYS A 12 -14.53 1.49 -19.09
CA LYS A 12 -15.42 1.76 -17.96
C LYS A 12 -14.86 1.16 -16.68
N ALA A 13 -14.81 1.97 -15.62
CA ALA A 13 -14.56 1.47 -14.28
C ALA A 13 -15.76 0.64 -13.79
N VAL A 14 -15.52 -0.58 -13.29
CA VAL A 14 -16.59 -1.45 -12.78
C VAL A 14 -17.04 -1.06 -11.37
N ALA A 15 -16.25 -0.26 -10.66
CA ALA A 15 -16.52 0.18 -9.29
C ALA A 15 -15.86 1.55 -9.02
N ASP A 16 -16.29 2.17 -7.93
CA ASP A 16 -15.61 3.32 -7.34
C ASP A 16 -14.22 2.90 -6.86
N GLY A 17 -13.17 3.62 -7.28
CA GLY A 17 -11.80 3.21 -7.00
C GLY A 17 -10.75 4.27 -7.20
N VAL A 18 -9.51 3.86 -6.96
CA VAL A 18 -8.30 4.64 -7.23
C VAL A 18 -7.58 4.02 -8.41
N LEU A 19 -7.34 4.81 -9.44
CA LEU A 19 -6.57 4.43 -10.62
C LEU A 19 -5.12 4.85 -10.43
N ILE A 20 -4.21 3.87 -10.46
CA ILE A 20 -2.78 4.09 -10.62
C ILE A 20 -2.47 3.90 -12.11
N SER A 21 -1.98 4.95 -12.75
CA SER A 21 -1.77 4.95 -14.20
C SER A 21 -0.58 4.08 -14.61
N GLN A 22 -0.63 3.53 -15.82
CA GLN A 22 0.51 2.83 -16.41
C GLN A 22 1.75 3.74 -16.54
N SER A 23 1.56 5.04 -16.78
CA SER A 23 2.66 6.01 -16.84
C SER A 23 3.40 6.16 -15.50
N ASP A 24 2.69 6.13 -14.37
CA ASP A 24 3.33 6.19 -13.05
C ASP A 24 4.08 4.89 -12.71
N LEU A 25 3.70 3.78 -13.34
CA LEU A 25 4.30 2.46 -13.13
C LEU A 25 5.43 2.14 -14.11
N ALA A 26 5.55 2.87 -15.22
CA ALA A 26 6.59 2.66 -16.23
C ALA A 26 8.02 2.79 -15.68
N PRO A 27 8.36 3.76 -14.81
CA PRO A 27 9.68 3.85 -14.17
C PRO A 27 10.04 2.60 -13.34
N TYR A 28 9.03 1.84 -12.91
CA TYR A 28 9.18 0.65 -12.08
C TYR A 28 9.15 -0.65 -12.90
N GLY A 29 9.34 -0.53 -14.22
CA GLY A 29 9.55 -1.64 -15.14
C GLY A 29 8.29 -2.16 -15.83
N LEU A 30 7.14 -1.47 -15.68
CA LEU A 30 5.91 -1.84 -16.37
C LEU A 30 5.91 -1.33 -17.82
N LYS A 31 5.79 -2.24 -18.80
CA LYS A 31 5.71 -1.88 -20.22
C LYS A 31 4.25 -1.77 -20.66
N PRO A 32 3.93 -0.99 -21.71
CA PRO A 32 2.57 -0.95 -22.27
C PRO A 32 2.04 -2.33 -22.67
N SER A 33 2.91 -3.21 -23.17
CA SER A 33 2.58 -4.60 -23.53
C SER A 33 2.26 -5.50 -22.33
N ASP A 34 2.53 -5.05 -21.10
CA ASP A 34 2.26 -5.80 -19.88
C ASP A 34 0.84 -5.57 -19.34
N ILE A 35 0.10 -4.60 -19.89
CA ILE A 35 -1.29 -4.32 -19.51
C ILE A 35 -2.23 -5.26 -20.24
N THR A 36 -2.22 -6.54 -19.84
CA THR A 36 -3.12 -7.57 -20.37
C THR A 36 -4.12 -7.99 -19.31
N ASP A 37 -5.35 -8.30 -19.73
CA ASP A 37 -6.42 -8.78 -18.83
C ASP A 37 -6.27 -10.28 -18.51
N ASP A 38 -5.07 -10.65 -18.07
CA ASP A 38 -4.72 -12.00 -17.67
C ASP A 38 -3.98 -11.97 -16.32
N SER A 39 -3.77 -13.16 -15.73
CA SER A 39 -3.09 -13.26 -14.44
C SER A 39 -1.66 -12.71 -14.49
N ILE A 40 -0.94 -12.90 -15.60
CA ILE A 40 0.45 -12.43 -15.77
C ILE A 40 0.48 -10.90 -15.82
N GLY A 41 -0.42 -10.27 -16.55
CA GLY A 41 -0.58 -8.82 -16.61
C GLY A 41 -0.89 -8.22 -15.23
N MET A 42 -1.83 -8.83 -14.48
CA MET A 42 -2.12 -8.44 -13.09
C MET A 42 -0.87 -8.52 -12.20
N PHE A 43 -0.09 -9.61 -12.32
CA PHE A 43 1.12 -9.76 -11.54
C PHE A 43 2.18 -8.71 -11.88
N ARG A 44 2.39 -8.40 -13.17
CA ARG A 44 3.34 -7.36 -13.59
C ARG A 44 2.94 -5.98 -13.08
N LEU A 45 1.65 -5.65 -13.14
CA LEU A 45 1.08 -4.43 -12.57
C LEU A 45 1.32 -4.33 -11.06
N LEU A 46 0.93 -5.35 -10.30
CA LEU A 46 1.10 -5.38 -8.85
C LEU A 46 2.58 -5.30 -8.46
N ARG A 47 3.47 -5.99 -9.18
CA ARG A 47 4.91 -5.90 -8.96
C ARG A 47 5.44 -4.48 -9.16
N ALA A 48 5.01 -3.78 -10.21
CA ALA A 48 5.39 -2.39 -10.44
C ALA A 48 4.89 -1.47 -9.33
N VAL A 49 3.65 -1.67 -8.86
CA VAL A 49 3.10 -0.96 -7.68
C VAL A 49 3.96 -1.23 -6.44
N PHE A 50 4.30 -2.49 -6.15
CA PHE A 50 5.15 -2.83 -5.01
C PHE A 50 6.56 -2.25 -5.13
N LYS A 51 7.16 -2.21 -6.32
CA LYS A 51 8.45 -1.54 -6.56
C LYS A 51 8.34 -0.03 -6.32
N ALA A 52 7.26 0.60 -6.76
CA ALA A 52 7.00 2.02 -6.52
C ALA A 52 6.88 2.33 -5.02
N LEU A 53 6.00 1.59 -4.33
CA LEU A 53 5.80 1.72 -2.89
C LEU A 53 7.07 1.35 -2.11
N GLY A 54 7.80 0.33 -2.56
CA GLY A 54 9.05 -0.09 -1.93
C GLY A 54 10.18 0.91 -2.12
N GLY A 55 10.20 1.68 -3.20
CA GLY A 55 11.22 2.69 -3.51
C GLY A 55 10.93 4.09 -2.96
N ALA A 56 9.69 4.36 -2.54
CA ALA A 56 9.31 5.66 -1.98
C ALA A 56 10.02 5.95 -0.64
N ASP A 57 10.26 7.24 -0.39
CA ASP A 57 10.75 7.68 0.90
C ASP A 57 9.58 7.85 1.88
N TYR A 58 9.69 7.20 3.03
CA TYR A 58 8.74 7.32 4.13
C TYR A 58 9.37 8.03 5.33
N SER A 59 10.56 8.63 5.16
CA SER A 59 11.19 9.44 6.19
C SER A 59 10.26 10.59 6.56
N GLY A 60 9.84 10.63 7.83
CA GLY A 60 8.90 11.62 8.33
C GLY A 60 7.41 11.29 8.16
N VAL A 61 7.02 10.17 7.55
CA VAL A 61 5.61 9.74 7.54
C VAL A 61 5.22 9.20 8.92
N LEU A 62 4.27 9.85 9.57
CA LEU A 62 3.90 9.55 10.94
C LEU A 62 3.19 8.20 11.02
N GLY A 63 3.65 7.34 11.93
CA GLY A 63 3.03 6.05 12.20
C GLY A 63 3.18 5.02 11.07
N ILE A 64 4.07 5.26 10.11
CA ILE A 64 4.47 4.28 9.11
C ILE A 64 5.99 4.20 9.13
N SER A 65 6.51 3.00 9.30
CA SER A 65 7.93 2.73 9.02
C SER A 65 8.05 1.59 8.03
N ARG A 66 9.03 1.70 7.15
CA ARG A 66 9.36 0.68 6.17
C ARG A 66 10.66 0.01 6.61
N GLY A 67 10.67 -1.32 6.65
CA GLY A 67 11.91 -2.07 6.85
C GLY A 67 12.84 -1.94 5.63
N SER A 68 14.10 -2.36 5.78
CA SER A 68 15.02 -2.40 4.65
C SER A 68 14.50 -3.35 3.57
N LEU A 69 14.71 -2.99 2.30
CA LEU A 69 14.52 -3.93 1.21
C LEU A 69 15.55 -5.04 1.37
N GLY A 70 15.08 -6.25 1.64
CA GLY A 70 15.93 -7.43 1.75
C GLY A 70 16.08 -8.08 0.39
N GLN A 71 17.31 -8.36 -0.03
CA GLN A 71 17.58 -9.15 -1.23
C GLN A 71 18.36 -10.40 -0.84
N THR A 72 17.81 -11.57 -1.14
CA THR A 72 18.54 -12.85 -0.98
C THR A 72 18.50 -13.62 -2.28
N SER A 73 19.55 -14.39 -2.57
CA SER A 73 19.64 -15.21 -3.78
C SER A 73 19.61 -16.68 -3.36
N PRO A 74 18.44 -17.33 -3.34
CA PRO A 74 18.35 -18.75 -2.98
C PRO A 74 18.98 -19.68 -4.05
N ALA A 75 19.20 -19.17 -5.26
CA ALA A 75 19.83 -19.86 -6.37
C ALA A 75 20.46 -18.86 -7.34
N PHE A 76 21.42 -19.30 -8.16
CA PHE A 76 22.19 -18.45 -9.09
C PHE A 76 21.36 -17.62 -10.07
N SER A 77 20.11 -18.01 -10.33
CA SER A 77 19.20 -17.34 -11.26
C SER A 77 17.98 -16.73 -10.59
N VAL A 78 17.92 -16.68 -9.27
CA VAL A 78 16.72 -16.25 -8.54
C VAL A 78 17.08 -15.29 -7.41
N ILE A 79 16.23 -14.28 -7.22
CA ILE A 79 16.30 -13.28 -6.16
C ILE A 79 14.96 -13.26 -5.42
N ASN A 80 15.01 -13.33 -4.11
CA ASN A 80 13.90 -12.95 -3.24
C ASN A 80 14.05 -11.47 -2.87
N VAL A 81 12.99 -10.69 -3.09
CA VAL A 81 12.87 -9.29 -2.68
C VAL A 81 11.84 -9.21 -1.56
N SER A 82 12.28 -8.82 -0.38
CA SER A 82 11.44 -8.63 0.79
C SER A 82 11.19 -7.16 1.06
N CYS A 83 9.94 -6.82 1.37
CA CYS A 83 9.54 -5.50 1.86
C CYS A 83 8.68 -5.68 3.11
N SER A 84 8.89 -4.83 4.12
CA SER A 84 8.07 -4.81 5.33
C SER A 84 7.63 -3.39 5.68
N PHE A 85 6.44 -3.32 6.26
CA PHE A 85 5.83 -2.10 6.77
C PHE A 85 5.36 -2.35 8.20
N THR A 86 5.56 -1.36 9.05
CA THR A 86 5.00 -1.29 10.39
C THR A 86 4.12 -0.06 10.46
N PHE A 87 2.89 -0.27 10.90
CA PHE A 87 1.87 0.76 11.05
C PHE A 87 1.52 0.94 12.51
N SER A 88 1.61 2.17 12.98
CA SER A 88 1.26 2.58 14.34
C SER A 88 -0.21 2.99 14.41
N PHE A 89 -0.93 2.38 15.34
CA PHE A 89 -2.34 2.61 15.60
C PHE A 89 -2.56 3.09 17.01
N VAL A 90 -3.67 3.80 17.18
CA VAL A 90 -4.22 4.18 18.48
C VAL A 90 -5.66 3.73 18.57
N VAL A 91 -6.07 3.29 19.75
CA VAL A 91 -7.46 3.05 20.12
C VAL A 91 -7.79 4.00 21.25
N GLU A 92 -8.77 4.85 21.03
CA GLU A 92 -9.28 5.75 22.06
C GLU A 92 -10.12 4.94 23.07
N ALA A 93 -9.79 5.03 24.35
CA ALA A 93 -10.28 4.11 25.38
C ALA A 93 -11.80 4.17 25.57
N THR A 94 -12.44 5.32 25.34
CA THR A 94 -13.88 5.50 25.56
C THR A 94 -14.68 5.03 24.36
N SER A 95 -14.34 5.52 23.17
CA SER A 95 -15.07 5.15 21.93
C SER A 95 -14.70 3.76 21.41
N LYS A 96 -13.55 3.21 21.84
CA LYS A 96 -12.96 1.96 21.33
C LYS A 96 -12.72 1.98 19.81
N MET A 97 -12.66 3.17 19.24
CA MET A 97 -12.40 3.36 17.82
C MET A 97 -10.88 3.33 17.59
N GLY A 98 -10.45 2.42 16.73
CA GLY A 98 -9.07 2.33 16.25
C GLY A 98 -8.84 3.25 15.05
N SER A 99 -7.69 3.90 15.00
CA SER A 99 -7.25 4.69 13.85
C SER A 99 -5.72 4.71 13.77
N LEU A 100 -5.18 5.08 12.62
CA LEU A 100 -3.77 5.45 12.53
C LEU A 100 -3.51 6.67 13.42
N ILE A 101 -2.27 6.86 13.86
CA ILE A 101 -1.89 8.04 14.63
C ILE A 101 -2.24 9.30 13.81
N PRO A 102 -3.12 10.19 14.33
CA PRO A 102 -3.52 11.40 13.63
C PRO A 102 -2.33 12.36 13.47
N ILE A 103 -2.34 13.16 12.41
CA ILE A 103 -1.35 14.22 12.19
C ILE A 103 -1.62 15.38 13.16
N PRO A 104 -0.57 16.00 13.74
CA PRO A 104 -0.73 17.21 14.54
C PRO A 104 -1.48 18.30 13.77
N THR A 105 -2.43 18.96 14.43
CA THR A 105 -3.16 20.11 13.87
C THR A 105 -2.66 21.45 14.41
N THR A 106 -1.73 21.43 15.37
CA THR A 106 -1.21 22.61 16.08
C THR A 106 0.30 22.56 16.26
N GLY A 107 0.90 23.72 16.50
CA GLY A 107 2.34 23.86 16.74
C GLY A 107 3.20 23.73 15.47
N ILE A 108 4.51 23.64 15.67
CA ILE A 108 5.50 23.57 14.57
C ILE A 108 5.38 22.32 13.70
N ASN A 109 4.75 21.26 14.21
CA ASN A 109 4.54 20.00 13.50
C ASN A 109 3.16 19.93 12.81
N ALA A 110 2.37 21.02 12.83
CA ALA A 110 1.04 21.01 12.26
C ALA A 110 1.07 20.62 10.76
N GLY A 111 0.28 19.63 10.38
CA GLY A 111 0.21 19.12 9.01
C GLY A 111 1.38 18.23 8.59
N LEU A 112 2.39 18.01 9.44
CA LEU A 112 3.53 17.17 9.10
C LEU A 112 3.23 15.68 9.34
N GLY A 113 3.79 14.84 8.47
CA GLY A 113 3.76 13.38 8.60
C GLY A 113 2.59 12.67 7.93
N GLY A 114 1.89 13.34 7.01
CA GLY A 114 1.00 12.67 6.07
C GLY A 114 1.73 11.91 4.97
N LEU A 115 1.01 11.01 4.31
CA LEU A 115 1.47 10.34 3.10
C LEU A 115 0.67 10.86 1.90
N ASP A 116 1.33 11.63 1.03
CA ASP A 116 0.74 12.08 -0.23
C ASP A 116 0.95 11.01 -1.31
N LEU A 117 -0.12 10.32 -1.74
CA LEU A 117 0.00 9.33 -2.81
C LEU A 117 0.36 9.94 -4.15
N ALA A 118 0.04 11.22 -4.40
CA ALA A 118 0.42 11.90 -5.64
C ALA A 118 1.94 12.14 -5.72
N SER A 119 2.64 12.15 -4.58
CA SER A 119 4.11 12.22 -4.56
C SER A 119 4.78 10.92 -5.03
N ILE A 120 4.07 9.79 -4.90
CA ILE A 120 4.53 8.47 -5.37
C ILE A 120 4.02 8.20 -6.79
N PHE A 121 2.76 8.56 -7.05
CA PHE A 121 2.05 8.32 -8.30
C PHE A 121 1.47 9.63 -8.81
N PRO A 122 2.23 10.42 -9.59
CA PRO A 122 1.81 11.76 -10.01
C PRO A 122 0.48 11.83 -10.77
N SER A 123 0.11 10.75 -11.47
CA SER A 123 -1.13 10.66 -12.24
C SER A 123 -2.23 9.86 -11.54
N ILE A 124 -2.09 9.61 -10.22
CA ILE A 124 -3.10 8.90 -9.45
C ILE A 124 -4.43 9.65 -9.48
N SER A 125 -5.52 8.92 -9.65
CA SER A 125 -6.84 9.55 -9.77
C SER A 125 -7.93 8.75 -9.11
N LYS A 126 -8.94 9.47 -8.64
CA LYS A 126 -10.16 8.90 -8.08
C LYS A 126 -11.15 8.72 -9.22
N VAL A 127 -11.68 7.52 -9.37
CA VAL A 127 -12.59 7.16 -10.47
C VAL A 127 -13.91 6.67 -9.88
N ASN A 128 -15.03 7.16 -10.42
CA ASN A 128 -16.35 6.67 -10.05
C ASN A 128 -16.75 5.47 -10.92
N ALA A 129 -17.56 4.57 -10.37
CA ALA A 129 -18.15 3.46 -11.10
C ALA A 129 -18.83 3.95 -12.39
N ASN A 130 -18.72 3.16 -13.46
CA ASN A 130 -19.26 3.44 -14.80
C ASN A 130 -18.73 4.73 -15.47
N SER A 131 -17.71 5.38 -14.91
CA SER A 131 -17.02 6.50 -15.55
C SER A 131 -15.98 5.99 -16.55
N ASN A 132 -15.71 6.79 -17.58
CA ASN A 132 -14.58 6.53 -18.47
C ASN A 132 -13.29 6.86 -17.72
N VAL A 133 -12.35 5.93 -17.75
CA VAL A 133 -10.97 6.15 -17.26
C VAL A 133 -10.14 6.91 -18.29
N SER A 134 -9.27 7.80 -17.83
CA SER A 134 -8.43 8.63 -18.70
C SER A 134 -7.21 7.89 -19.24
N SER A 135 -6.75 6.82 -18.58
CA SER A 135 -5.53 6.08 -18.94
C SER A 135 -5.63 4.59 -18.62
N ALA A 136 -4.78 3.79 -19.28
CA ALA A 136 -4.50 2.42 -18.87
C ALA A 136 -3.85 2.38 -17.47
N GLY A 137 -4.01 1.27 -16.74
CA GLY A 137 -3.46 1.13 -15.40
C GLY A 137 -4.19 0.11 -14.53
N LEU A 138 -4.01 0.23 -13.22
CA LEU A 138 -4.67 -0.59 -12.22
C LEU A 138 -5.72 0.24 -11.48
N LEU A 139 -6.99 -0.15 -11.60
CA LEU A 139 -8.06 0.37 -10.75
C LEU A 139 -8.18 -0.51 -9.50
N ILE A 140 -8.08 0.13 -8.33
CA ILE A 140 -8.20 -0.48 -7.01
C ILE A 140 -9.53 -0.03 -6.42
N PRO A 141 -10.55 -0.91 -6.36
CA PRO A 141 -11.86 -0.54 -5.83
C PRO A 141 -11.77 -0.22 -4.34
N THR A 142 -12.29 0.94 -3.94
CA THR A 142 -12.24 1.37 -2.54
C THR A 142 -13.14 0.54 -1.64
N ILE A 143 -14.22 -0.02 -2.18
CA ILE A 143 -15.12 -0.94 -1.46
C ILE A 143 -14.39 -2.18 -0.94
N ASP A 144 -13.42 -2.68 -1.70
CA ASP A 144 -12.59 -3.83 -1.34
C ASP A 144 -11.62 -3.51 -0.20
N LEU A 145 -11.27 -2.23 -0.01
CA LEU A 145 -10.36 -1.76 1.03
C LEU A 145 -11.08 -1.40 2.34
N GLN A 146 -12.40 -1.16 2.30
CA GLN A 146 -13.17 -0.78 3.50
C GLN A 146 -13.11 -1.80 4.63
N PRO A 147 -13.18 -3.14 4.38
CA PRO A 147 -13.00 -4.14 5.43
C PRO A 147 -11.63 -4.08 6.12
N MET A 148 -10.63 -3.49 5.46
CA MET A 148 -9.28 -3.29 6.01
C MET A 148 -9.14 -1.94 6.74
N GLY A 149 -10.22 -1.18 6.88
CA GLY A 149 -10.23 0.11 7.56
C GLY A 149 -10.00 1.32 6.66
N CYS A 150 -10.08 1.18 5.32
CA CYS A 150 -9.99 2.32 4.42
C CYS A 150 -11.12 3.33 4.65
N ILE A 151 -10.84 4.62 4.44
CA ILE A 151 -11.88 5.65 4.37
C ILE A 151 -12.84 5.41 3.21
N PRO A 152 -14.12 5.85 3.31
CA PRO A 152 -15.08 5.76 2.21
C PRO A 152 -14.58 6.48 0.96
N HIS A 153 -14.95 5.96 -0.22
CA HIS A 153 -14.59 6.55 -1.51
C HIS A 153 -14.85 8.06 -1.53
N ALA A 154 -16.06 8.48 -1.17
CA ALA A 154 -16.46 9.89 -1.18
C ALA A 154 -15.49 10.80 -0.40
N SER A 155 -14.95 10.33 0.72
CA SER A 155 -14.05 11.10 1.60
C SER A 155 -12.58 11.09 1.15
N LEU A 156 -12.21 10.24 0.19
CA LEU A 156 -10.85 10.18 -0.32
C LEU A 156 -10.51 11.43 -1.16
N ASN A 157 -9.39 12.06 -0.84
CA ASN A 157 -8.78 13.15 -1.59
C ASN A 157 -7.35 12.78 -1.97
N LEU A 158 -7.08 12.74 -3.28
CA LEU A 158 -5.80 12.35 -3.86
C LEU A 158 -5.02 13.56 -4.42
N ALA A 159 -5.47 14.79 -4.16
CA ALA A 159 -4.70 15.98 -4.52
C ALA A 159 -3.40 16.02 -3.71
N SER A 160 -2.35 16.59 -4.30
CA SER A 160 -1.05 16.67 -3.62
C SER A 160 -1.14 17.43 -2.29
N GLY A 161 -0.38 16.96 -1.31
CA GLY A 161 -0.38 17.46 0.06
C GLY A 161 -1.48 16.90 0.97
N HIS A 162 -2.36 16.02 0.48
CA HIS A 162 -3.37 15.37 1.31
C HIS A 162 -2.86 14.06 1.93
N ASP A 163 -3.27 13.78 3.17
CA ASP A 163 -2.93 12.55 3.86
C ASP A 163 -3.74 11.35 3.34
N ASN A 164 -3.05 10.31 2.91
CA ASN A 164 -3.62 9.07 2.40
C ASN A 164 -3.11 7.82 3.11
N ARG A 165 -2.49 7.96 4.30
CA ARG A 165 -1.94 6.83 5.07
C ARG A 165 -2.95 5.72 5.31
N GLN A 166 -4.21 6.06 5.60
CA GLN A 166 -5.27 5.07 5.86
C GLN A 166 -5.67 4.28 4.62
N TRP A 167 -5.69 4.92 3.44
CA TRP A 167 -5.91 4.21 2.18
C TRP A 167 -4.73 3.27 1.88
N PHE A 168 -3.51 3.77 2.07
CA PHE A 168 -2.28 3.03 1.80
C PHE A 168 -2.13 1.78 2.68
N GLU A 169 -2.38 1.91 3.98
CA GLU A 169 -2.39 0.77 4.91
C GLU A 169 -3.45 -0.27 4.50
N ALA A 170 -4.68 0.17 4.27
CA ALA A 170 -5.78 -0.71 3.88
C ALA A 170 -5.49 -1.43 2.55
N PHE A 171 -4.87 -0.73 1.59
CA PHE A 171 -4.43 -1.33 0.33
C PHE A 171 -3.38 -2.43 0.54
N LEU A 172 -2.35 -2.17 1.35
CA LEU A 172 -1.33 -3.18 1.61
C LEU A 172 -1.89 -4.40 2.35
N PHE A 173 -2.74 -4.20 3.37
CA PHE A 173 -3.40 -5.33 4.04
C PHE A 173 -4.40 -6.06 3.14
N TYR A 174 -5.08 -5.35 2.25
CA TYR A 174 -5.92 -5.97 1.23
C TYR A 174 -5.08 -6.87 0.32
N LEU A 175 -3.96 -6.38 -0.23
CA LEU A 175 -3.04 -7.19 -1.05
C LEU A 175 -2.53 -8.42 -0.28
N ALA A 176 -2.21 -8.27 1.01
CA ALA A 176 -1.85 -9.39 1.88
C ALA A 176 -2.96 -10.44 2.02
N SER A 177 -4.22 -10.01 2.04
CA SER A 177 -5.36 -10.91 2.15
C SER A 177 -5.67 -11.64 0.85
N VAL A 178 -5.53 -10.98 -0.31
CA VAL A 178 -6.02 -11.50 -1.60
C VAL A 178 -4.95 -12.20 -2.44
N ILE A 179 -3.67 -11.82 -2.31
CA ILE A 179 -2.60 -12.48 -3.07
C ILE A 179 -2.24 -13.80 -2.36
N PRO A 180 -2.43 -14.96 -3.02
CA PRO A 180 -2.05 -16.24 -2.44
C PRO A 180 -0.52 -16.38 -2.38
N VAL A 181 -0.04 -17.07 -1.35
CA VAL A 181 1.36 -17.50 -1.29
C VAL A 181 1.53 -18.70 -2.22
N ARG A 182 2.66 -18.77 -2.91
CA ARG A 182 3.01 -19.90 -3.77
C ARG A 182 3.02 -21.19 -2.95
N ASP A 183 2.34 -22.20 -3.46
CA ASP A 183 2.39 -23.55 -2.91
C ASP A 183 2.42 -24.60 -4.03
N LYS A 184 2.11 -25.86 -3.71
CA LYS A 184 2.10 -26.98 -4.67
C LYS A 184 0.91 -26.97 -5.64
N GLN A 185 -0.11 -26.15 -5.39
CA GLN A 185 -1.34 -26.07 -6.19
C GLN A 185 -1.58 -24.66 -6.74
N THR A 186 -0.89 -23.66 -6.19
CA THR A 186 -1.10 -22.24 -6.47
C THR A 186 0.16 -21.61 -7.02
N ALA A 187 0.11 -21.20 -8.28
CA ALA A 187 1.14 -20.39 -8.90
C ALA A 187 1.09 -18.95 -8.36
N SER A 188 2.19 -18.46 -7.80
CA SER A 188 2.29 -17.08 -7.30
C SER A 188 3.75 -16.63 -7.27
N ALA A 189 4.01 -15.33 -7.42
CA ALA A 189 5.32 -14.73 -7.19
C ALA A 189 5.64 -14.54 -5.69
N LEU A 190 4.60 -14.49 -4.87
CA LEU A 190 4.71 -14.28 -3.43
C LEU A 190 5.11 -15.59 -2.77
N VAL A 191 6.31 -15.66 -2.21
CA VAL A 191 6.82 -16.88 -1.55
C VAL A 191 6.63 -16.84 -0.04
N LEU A 192 6.47 -15.65 0.53
CA LEU A 192 6.19 -15.49 1.96
C LEU A 192 5.35 -14.22 2.17
N LYS A 193 4.38 -14.30 3.08
CA LYS A 193 3.72 -13.14 3.66
C LYS A 193 3.60 -13.32 5.17
N ASN A 194 3.77 -12.23 5.92
CA ASN A 194 3.56 -12.24 7.36
C ASN A 194 2.77 -11.00 7.77
N THR A 195 1.60 -11.23 8.35
CA THR A 195 0.86 -10.22 9.12
C THR A 195 1.18 -10.48 10.58
N GLY A 196 2.27 -9.89 11.07
CA GLY A 196 2.78 -10.16 12.41
C GLY A 196 1.78 -9.78 13.51
N SER A 197 1.99 -10.31 14.70
CA SER A 197 1.19 -9.98 15.88
C SER A 197 1.24 -8.49 16.19
N SER A 198 0.14 -7.96 16.72
CA SER A 198 0.15 -6.62 17.28
C SER A 198 1.04 -6.57 18.51
N ALA A 199 1.92 -5.58 18.57
CA ALA A 199 2.77 -5.32 19.73
C ALA A 199 2.39 -3.96 20.31
N GLY A 200 2.42 -3.84 21.64
CA GLY A 200 2.26 -2.54 22.30
C GLY A 200 3.33 -1.56 21.81
N GLU A 201 2.93 -0.31 21.62
CA GLU A 201 3.81 0.75 21.16
C GLU A 201 3.87 1.85 22.20
N ASN A 202 5.07 2.33 22.53
CA ASN A 202 5.23 3.50 23.38
C ASN A 202 5.26 4.75 22.51
N LEU A 203 4.29 5.64 22.73
CA LEU A 203 4.30 6.96 22.10
C LEU A 203 5.38 7.86 22.74
N PRO A 204 5.96 8.80 21.99
CA PRO A 204 6.87 9.78 22.56
C PRO A 204 6.17 10.65 23.62
N ALA A 205 6.90 11.16 24.60
CA ALA A 205 6.34 11.93 25.72
C ALA A 205 5.51 13.16 25.28
N ASN A 206 5.86 13.76 24.14
CA ASN A 206 5.16 14.90 23.56
C ASN A 206 4.06 14.53 22.56
N ALA A 207 3.66 13.25 22.46
CA ALA A 207 2.61 12.83 21.54
C ALA A 207 1.29 13.59 21.76
N ILE A 208 0.96 13.86 23.03
CA ILE A 208 -0.25 14.58 23.45
C ILE A 208 0.04 15.95 24.06
N ALA A 209 1.22 16.54 23.80
CA ALA A 209 1.57 17.84 24.35
C ALA A 209 0.61 18.93 23.86
N GLN A 210 0.22 19.86 24.74
CA GLN A 210 -0.63 20.99 24.33
C GLN A 210 0.09 21.96 23.38
N VAL A 211 1.42 22.04 23.48
CA VAL A 211 2.27 22.90 22.64
C VAL A 211 3.22 22.01 21.87
N ASN A 212 3.21 22.14 20.53
CA ASN A 212 4.06 21.38 19.61
C ASN A 212 3.96 19.85 19.79
N PRO A 213 2.76 19.25 19.74
CA PRO A 213 2.66 17.81 19.80
C PRO A 213 3.32 17.13 18.60
N THR A 214 3.77 15.90 18.79
CA THR A 214 4.28 15.04 17.70
C THR A 214 3.18 14.23 17.03
N THR A 215 1.97 14.24 17.59
CA THR A 215 0.77 13.62 16.99
C THR A 215 -0.43 14.55 17.07
N GLY A 216 -1.54 14.21 16.40
CA GLY A 216 -2.82 14.91 16.52
C GLY A 216 -3.73 14.37 17.63
N LEU A 217 -3.18 13.60 18.57
CA LEU A 217 -3.97 12.98 19.63
C LEU A 217 -4.48 14.05 20.61
N ASP A 218 -5.76 13.95 20.95
CA ASP A 218 -6.40 14.84 21.91
C ASP A 218 -5.87 14.58 23.33
N SER A 219 -5.19 15.57 23.92
CA SER A 219 -4.62 15.51 25.27
C SER A 219 -5.62 15.24 26.40
N THR A 220 -6.91 15.40 26.15
CA THR A 220 -7.97 15.14 27.13
C THR A 220 -8.47 13.69 27.13
N LYS A 221 -7.97 12.86 26.20
CA LYS A 221 -8.42 11.48 26.01
C LYS A 221 -7.31 10.47 26.36
N ASN A 222 -7.73 9.25 26.65
CA ASN A 222 -6.85 8.12 26.91
C ASN A 222 -6.76 7.23 25.67
N TYR A 223 -5.55 6.77 25.35
CA TYR A 223 -5.30 5.94 24.18
C TYR A 223 -4.47 4.71 24.53
N PHE A 224 -4.73 3.62 23.81
CA PHE A 224 -3.84 2.47 23.72
C PHE A 224 -3.19 2.50 22.34
N SER A 225 -1.85 2.43 22.30
CA SER A 225 -1.09 2.40 21.06
C SER A 225 -0.52 1.01 20.78
N PHE A 226 -0.57 0.60 19.52
CA PHE A 226 -0.03 -0.67 19.08
C PHE A 226 0.41 -0.61 17.63
N ASN A 227 1.38 -1.46 17.29
CA ASN A 227 1.87 -1.62 15.94
C ASN A 227 1.24 -2.83 15.24
N ARG A 228 1.00 -2.72 13.94
CA ARG A 228 0.72 -3.86 13.05
C ARG A 228 1.84 -3.98 12.03
N ASN A 229 2.37 -5.19 11.87
CA ASN A 229 3.45 -5.47 10.96
C ASN A 229 2.93 -6.24 9.74
N LEU A 230 3.44 -5.89 8.58
CA LEU A 230 3.17 -6.58 7.34
C LEU A 230 4.47 -6.76 6.58
N SER A 231 4.76 -7.97 6.11
CA SER A 231 5.85 -8.22 5.19
C SER A 231 5.45 -9.11 4.03
N PHE A 232 6.09 -8.86 2.89
CA PHE A 232 5.96 -9.62 1.67
C PHE A 232 7.34 -10.00 1.16
N THR A 233 7.48 -11.21 0.64
CA THR A 233 8.65 -11.64 -0.11
C THR A 233 8.22 -12.14 -1.47
N PHE A 234 8.69 -11.46 -2.52
CA PHE A 234 8.49 -11.86 -3.90
C PHE A 234 9.74 -12.54 -4.45
N GLN A 235 9.56 -13.47 -5.36
CA GLN A 235 10.65 -14.14 -6.05
C GLN A 235 10.72 -13.70 -7.51
N SER A 236 11.90 -13.29 -7.97
CA SER A 236 12.20 -12.86 -9.34
C SER A 236 13.35 -13.67 -9.90
N VAL A 237 13.34 -13.93 -11.20
CA VAL A 237 14.46 -14.51 -11.95
C VAL A 237 15.44 -13.41 -12.32
N ILE A 238 16.74 -13.69 -12.21
CA ILE A 238 17.82 -12.84 -12.73
C ILE A 238 17.85 -13.02 -14.25
N ALA A 239 17.16 -12.15 -14.97
CA ALA A 239 17.18 -12.09 -16.43
C ALA A 239 17.36 -10.62 -16.87
N PRO A 240 17.82 -10.35 -18.11
CA PRO A 240 17.98 -8.98 -18.62
C PRO A 240 16.70 -8.13 -18.61
N ASP A 241 15.54 -8.80 -18.56
CA ASP A 241 14.20 -8.24 -18.47
C ASP A 241 13.57 -8.38 -17.07
N ASP A 242 14.33 -8.88 -16.09
CA ASP A 242 13.96 -8.93 -14.68
C ASP A 242 12.61 -9.67 -14.51
N THR A 243 12.47 -10.86 -15.11
CA THR A 243 11.22 -11.63 -15.13
C THR A 243 10.86 -12.17 -13.75
N VAL A 244 9.57 -12.09 -13.39
CA VAL A 244 9.07 -12.67 -12.13
C VAL A 244 8.87 -14.16 -12.32
N ASP A 245 9.36 -14.97 -11.38
CA ASP A 245 9.09 -16.41 -11.42
C ASP A 245 7.65 -16.65 -10.93
N VAL A 246 6.82 -17.31 -11.72
CA VAL A 246 5.43 -17.65 -11.36
C VAL A 246 5.22 -19.13 -11.71
N ARG A 247 5.87 -20.00 -10.93
CA ARG A 247 5.76 -21.45 -11.09
C ARG A 247 5.08 -22.07 -9.88
N VAL A 248 4.45 -23.21 -10.11
CA VAL A 248 4.01 -24.11 -9.03
C VAL A 248 5.23 -24.89 -8.55
N VAL A 249 5.36 -25.13 -7.24
CA VAL A 249 6.42 -26.00 -6.73
C VAL A 249 6.04 -27.45 -7.03
N THR A 250 6.60 -28.02 -8.10
CA THR A 250 6.51 -29.47 -8.37
C THR A 250 7.63 -30.16 -7.60
N THR A 251 7.26 -30.90 -6.55
CA THR A 251 8.15 -31.88 -5.90
C THR A 251 8.21 -33.16 -6.71
#